data_AF-F9RB17-F1
#
_entry.id   AF-F9RB17-F1
#
_cell.length_a   1.000
_cell.length_b   1.000
_cell.length_c   1.000
_cell.angle_alpha   90.00
_cell.angle_beta   90.00
_cell.angle_gamma   90.00
#
_symmetry.space_group_name_H-M   'P 1'
#
loop_
_entity.id
_entity.type
_entity.pdbx_description
1 polymer ?
#
loop_
_entity_poly.entity_id
_entity_poly.type
_entity_poly.pdbx_seq_one_letter_code
_entity_poly.pdbx_strand_id
1 'polypeptide(L)'
;MKTSHGFTLIESIVVMVVMAIAMVTITSFLVPQFTRSADFHYQSRASALGHGLMTQILARSFDQHSTQLGGVVRCSSSDTDSELCSGISGASSSLGPDGEIPSTFNDVDDFIGCWTTSAVTSSCPNNLYDLISAGEESAYHNFEVNIAVNYFVNTPDKMLKQITLEIKAGQQPALEFIAYRGNY
;
A
#
# COMPACT_ATOMS: atom_id res chain seq x y z
N MET A 1 -61.47 -9.26 40.35
CA MET A 1 -61.49 -8.31 39.22
C MET A 1 -60.25 -7.44 39.29
N LYS A 2 -59.41 -7.45 38.25
CA LYS A 2 -58.21 -6.59 38.17
C LYS A 2 -58.66 -5.26 37.58
N THR A 3 -58.59 -4.18 38.34
CA THR A 3 -58.90 -2.82 37.89
C THR A 3 -57.82 -2.36 36.91
N SER A 4 -58.21 -2.05 35.67
CA SER A 4 -57.33 -1.42 34.68
C SER A 4 -57.05 0.01 35.15
N HIS A 5 -55.80 0.30 35.49
CA HIS A 5 -55.37 1.65 35.84
C HIS A 5 -54.98 2.36 34.55
N GLY A 6 -55.69 3.44 34.23
CA GLY A 6 -55.40 4.28 33.07
C GLY A 6 -54.12 5.09 33.26
N PHE A 7 -53.50 5.45 32.14
CA PHE A 7 -52.28 6.25 32.12
C PHE A 7 -52.59 7.70 32.50
N THR A 8 -51.76 8.30 33.34
CA THR A 8 -51.92 9.73 33.69
C THR A 8 -51.25 10.63 32.67
N LEU A 9 -51.77 11.85 32.48
CA LEU A 9 -51.20 12.81 31.52
C LEU A 9 -49.75 13.18 31.84
N ILE A 10 -49.36 13.19 33.12
CA ILE A 10 -47.97 13.46 33.52
C ILE A 10 -47.03 12.32 33.12
N GLU A 11 -47.50 11.06 33.21
CA GLU A 11 -46.71 9.88 32.88
C GLU A 11 -46.41 9.81 31.37
N SER A 12 -47.33 10.25 30.51
CA SER A 12 -47.08 10.32 29.06
C SER A 12 -46.12 11.42 28.66
N ILE A 13 -46.14 12.56 29.35
CA ILE A 13 -45.16 13.62 29.14
C ILE A 13 -43.77 13.12 29.53
N VAL A 14 -43.63 12.45 30.69
CA VAL A 14 -42.34 11.90 31.12
C VAL A 14 -41.82 10.87 30.13
N VAL A 15 -42.66 9.95 29.65
CA VAL A 15 -42.25 8.96 28.64
C VAL A 15 -41.79 9.61 27.34
N MET A 16 -42.51 10.61 26.83
CA MET A 16 -42.12 11.32 25.61
C MET A 16 -40.77 12.03 25.76
N VAL A 17 -40.53 12.68 26.91
CA VAL A 17 -39.26 13.37 27.20
C VAL A 17 -38.10 12.37 27.29
N VAL A 18 -38.29 11.26 27.99
CA VAL A 18 -37.25 10.21 28.13
C VAL A 18 -36.94 9.58 26.77
N MET A 19 -37.96 9.31 25.96
CA MET A 19 -37.78 8.73 24.62
C MET A 19 -37.11 9.71 23.66
N ALA A 20 -37.40 11.01 23.77
CA ALA A 20 -36.73 12.05 22.98
C ALA A 20 -35.24 12.16 23.33
N ILE A 21 -34.89 12.15 24.63
CA ILE A 21 -33.49 12.17 25.07
C ILE A 21 -32.77 10.89 24.61
N ALA A 22 -33.40 9.73 24.78
CA ALA A 22 -32.85 8.45 24.32
C ALA A 22 -32.59 8.48 22.80
N MET A 23 -33.53 8.97 22.00
CA MET A 23 -33.37 9.06 20.56
C MET A 23 -32.24 10.02 20.17
N VAL A 24 -32.13 11.20 20.80
CA VAL A 24 -31.03 12.14 20.53
C VAL A 24 -29.67 11.51 20.85
N THR A 25 -29.54 10.85 22.01
CA THR A 25 -28.28 10.18 22.37
C THR A 25 -27.92 9.06 21.39
N ILE A 26 -28.88 8.23 20.98
CA ILE A 26 -28.64 7.19 19.98
C ILE A 26 -28.21 7.81 18.65
N THR A 27 -28.92 8.82 18.14
CA THR A 27 -28.58 9.42 16.85
C THR A 27 -27.22 10.13 16.88
N SER A 28 -26.89 10.80 17.98
CA SER A 28 -25.61 11.52 18.12
C SER A 28 -24.40 10.60 18.30
N PHE A 29 -24.56 9.41 18.91
CA PHE A 29 -23.44 8.49 19.17
C PHE A 29 -23.35 7.33 18.18
N LEU A 30 -24.46 6.83 17.64
CA LEU A 30 -24.50 5.64 16.80
C LEU A 30 -24.30 5.98 15.31
N VAL A 31 -24.93 7.04 14.81
CA VAL A 31 -24.82 7.46 13.40
C VAL A 31 -23.38 7.76 12.96
N PRO A 32 -22.56 8.52 13.72
CA PRO A 32 -21.18 8.79 13.29
C PRO A 32 -20.26 7.56 13.35
N GLN A 33 -20.67 6.45 13.96
CA GLN A 33 -19.89 5.20 13.90
C GLN A 33 -20.09 4.47 12.57
N PHE A 34 -21.28 4.51 11.98
CA PHE A 34 -21.54 3.83 10.70
C PHE A 34 -20.77 4.43 9.53
N THR A 35 -20.56 5.74 9.52
CA THR A 35 -19.83 6.39 8.42
C THR A 35 -18.34 6.02 8.41
N ARG A 36 -17.73 5.83 9.59
CA ARG A 36 -16.31 5.44 9.72
C ARG A 36 -16.05 3.96 9.43
N SER A 37 -17.07 3.10 9.46
CA SER A 37 -16.90 1.66 9.24
C SER A 37 -16.53 1.31 7.79
N ALA A 38 -17.02 2.08 6.80
CA ALA A 38 -16.65 1.86 5.40
C ALA A 38 -15.18 2.22 5.13
N ASP A 39 -14.67 3.27 5.79
CA ASP A 39 -13.28 3.73 5.66
C ASP A 39 -12.28 2.69 6.17
N PHE A 40 -12.60 2.00 7.27
CA PHE A 40 -11.75 0.98 7.86
C PHE A 40 -11.48 -0.20 6.90
N HIS A 41 -12.47 -0.58 6.09
CA HIS A 41 -12.29 -1.65 5.10
C HIS A 41 -11.26 -1.29 4.04
N TYR A 42 -11.25 -0.05 3.55
CA TYR A 42 -10.26 0.42 2.57
C TYR A 42 -8.86 0.48 3.17
N GLN A 43 -8.73 1.00 4.39
CA GLN A 43 -7.44 1.09 5.08
C GLN A 43 -6.86 -0.31 5.37
N SER A 44 -7.67 -1.25 5.83
CA SER A 44 -7.22 -2.63 6.09
C SER A 44 -6.80 -3.36 4.81
N ARG A 45 -7.43 -3.08 3.67
CA ARG A 45 -7.01 -3.64 2.38
C ARG A 45 -5.76 -2.97 1.85
N ALA A 46 -5.65 -1.65 1.99
CA ALA A 46 -4.47 -0.89 1.61
C ALA A 46 -3.22 -1.38 2.36
N SER A 47 -3.36 -1.68 3.66
CA SER A 47 -2.25 -2.26 4.43
C SER A 47 -1.89 -3.68 4.00
N ALA A 48 -2.88 -4.53 3.73
CA ALA A 48 -2.63 -5.88 3.22
C ALA A 48 -1.91 -5.85 1.86
N LEU A 49 -2.35 -4.97 0.95
CA LEU A 49 -1.72 -4.73 -0.34
C LEU A 49 -0.28 -4.24 -0.16
N GLY A 50 -0.06 -3.26 0.70
CA GLY A 50 1.27 -2.71 0.97
C GLY A 50 2.24 -3.74 1.53
N HIS A 51 1.80 -4.55 2.49
CA HIS A 51 2.62 -5.64 3.01
C HIS A 51 2.92 -6.72 1.96
N GLY A 52 1.93 -7.08 1.13
CA GLY A 52 2.11 -8.05 0.05
C GLY A 52 3.13 -7.57 -0.99
N LEU A 53 2.93 -6.35 -1.52
CA LEU A 53 3.85 -5.75 -2.49
C LEU A 53 5.24 -5.53 -1.91
N MET A 54 5.34 -5.02 -0.68
CA MET A 54 6.63 -4.83 -0.02
C MET A 54 7.38 -6.16 0.13
N THR A 55 6.67 -7.23 0.51
CA THR A 55 7.28 -8.57 0.61
C THR A 55 7.76 -9.07 -0.74
N GLN A 56 6.98 -8.85 -1.80
CA GLN A 56 7.34 -9.23 -3.17
C GLN A 56 8.59 -8.48 -3.65
N ILE A 57 8.67 -7.16 -3.43
CA ILE A 57 9.81 -6.32 -3.81
C ILE A 57 11.07 -6.73 -3.03
N LEU A 58 10.96 -6.90 -1.70
CA LEU A 58 12.10 -7.31 -0.88
C LEU A 58 12.58 -8.74 -1.15
N ALA A 59 11.73 -9.56 -1.77
CA ALA A 59 12.07 -10.91 -2.22
C ALA A 59 12.76 -10.92 -3.60
N ARG A 60 13.04 -9.76 -4.21
CA ARG A 60 13.86 -9.65 -5.43
C ARG A 60 15.31 -9.30 -5.11
N SER A 61 16.18 -9.44 -6.11
CA SER A 61 17.59 -9.11 -5.93
C SER A 61 17.77 -7.63 -5.71
N PHE A 62 18.94 -7.26 -5.20
CA PHE A 62 19.27 -5.85 -5.03
C PHE A 62 19.32 -5.11 -6.37
N ASP A 63 19.77 -5.81 -7.42
CA ASP A 63 20.06 -5.28 -8.75
C ASP A 63 20.10 -6.44 -9.75
N GLN A 64 19.87 -6.18 -11.04
CA GLN A 64 19.99 -7.18 -12.11
C GLN A 64 21.39 -7.82 -12.17
N HIS A 65 22.44 -7.09 -11.77
CA HIS A 65 23.82 -7.58 -11.72
C HIS A 65 24.18 -8.25 -10.39
N SER A 66 23.21 -8.38 -9.47
CA SER A 66 23.36 -9.04 -8.17
C SER A 66 22.42 -10.24 -8.10
N THR A 67 22.92 -11.48 -8.09
CA THR A 67 22.01 -12.64 -8.05
C THR A 67 21.47 -12.94 -6.64
N GLN A 68 20.26 -13.50 -6.58
CA GLN A 68 19.52 -13.84 -5.35
C GLN A 68 20.15 -14.98 -4.52
N LEU A 69 21.03 -15.80 -5.12
CA LEU A 69 21.45 -17.10 -4.56
C LEU A 69 22.66 -17.04 -3.61
N GLY A 70 23.07 -15.85 -3.15
CA GLY A 70 24.00 -15.71 -2.02
C GLY A 70 25.41 -16.25 -2.26
N GLY A 71 25.87 -16.31 -3.52
CA GLY A 71 27.18 -16.85 -3.89
C GLY A 71 27.83 -16.22 -5.12
N VAL A 72 27.27 -15.12 -5.63
CA VAL A 72 27.79 -14.39 -6.79
C VAL A 72 28.28 -13.01 -6.34
N VAL A 73 29.23 -12.48 -7.10
CA VAL A 73 29.77 -11.12 -6.98
C VAL A 73 28.63 -10.10 -6.87
N ARG A 74 28.69 -9.27 -5.82
CA ARG A 74 27.77 -8.14 -5.64
C ARG A 74 28.03 -7.11 -6.73
N CYS A 75 26.99 -6.42 -7.19
CA CYS A 75 27.19 -5.28 -8.09
C CYS A 75 28.00 -4.19 -7.36
N SER A 76 28.83 -3.46 -8.10
CA SER A 76 29.72 -2.40 -7.58
C SER A 76 30.62 -2.81 -6.42
N SER A 77 31.01 -4.09 -6.36
CA SER A 77 32.00 -4.58 -5.41
C SER A 77 33.41 -4.56 -6.01
N SER A 78 34.42 -4.73 -5.15
CA SER A 78 35.83 -4.81 -5.57
C SER A 78 36.23 -6.18 -6.13
N ASP A 79 35.27 -7.09 -6.28
CA ASP A 79 35.51 -8.46 -6.74
C ASP A 79 35.72 -8.49 -8.26
N THR A 80 36.42 -9.52 -8.75
CA THR A 80 36.65 -9.70 -10.20
C THR A 80 35.32 -10.00 -10.89
N ASP A 81 35.07 -9.38 -12.05
CA ASP A 81 33.82 -9.46 -12.82
C ASP A 81 32.59 -8.80 -12.16
N SER A 82 32.79 -7.85 -11.23
CA SER A 82 31.70 -7.02 -10.71
C SER A 82 31.29 -5.94 -11.72
N GLU A 83 30.03 -5.95 -12.13
CA GLU A 83 29.42 -4.86 -12.90
C GLU A 83 28.84 -3.77 -11.98
N LEU A 84 28.71 -2.56 -12.52
CA LEU A 84 28.14 -1.43 -11.79
C LEU A 84 26.64 -1.63 -11.57
N CYS A 85 26.14 -1.39 -10.35
CA CYS A 85 24.70 -1.44 -10.07
C CYS A 85 23.94 -0.37 -10.89
N SER A 86 22.68 -0.63 -11.21
CA SER A 86 21.78 0.30 -11.89
C SER A 86 21.66 1.62 -11.12
N GLY A 87 21.63 2.73 -11.84
CA GLY A 87 21.38 4.06 -11.27
C GLY A 87 22.58 4.76 -10.60
N ILE A 88 23.80 4.21 -10.71
CA ILE A 88 25.02 4.89 -10.27
C ILE A 88 25.75 5.52 -11.46
N SER A 89 26.63 6.50 -11.18
CA SER A 89 27.37 7.20 -12.23
C SER A 89 28.25 6.24 -13.04
N GLY A 90 27.98 6.13 -14.34
CA GLY A 90 28.72 5.25 -15.26
C GLY A 90 28.09 3.86 -15.46
N ALA A 91 26.96 3.56 -14.81
CA ALA A 91 26.19 2.35 -15.09
C ALA A 91 25.56 2.40 -16.49
N SER A 92 25.34 1.21 -17.06
CA SER A 92 24.63 1.04 -18.34
C SER A 92 23.12 1.27 -18.22
N SER A 93 22.56 1.06 -17.04
CA SER A 93 21.14 1.12 -16.71
C SER A 93 20.85 2.18 -15.65
N SER A 94 19.68 2.81 -15.74
CA SER A 94 19.15 3.73 -14.72
C SER A 94 18.26 2.98 -13.74
N LEU A 95 17.92 3.59 -12.59
CA LEU A 95 16.89 3.01 -11.72
C LEU A 95 15.56 2.94 -12.46
N GLY A 96 14.94 1.76 -12.44
CA GLY A 96 13.62 1.52 -13.03
C GLY A 96 13.62 0.30 -13.95
N PRO A 97 12.44 -0.06 -14.48
CA PRO A 97 12.36 -1.19 -15.40
C PRO A 97 13.08 -0.91 -16.74
N ASP A 98 14.03 -1.79 -17.07
CA ASP A 98 14.88 -1.70 -18.28
C ASP A 98 14.19 -2.31 -19.54
N GLY A 99 12.88 -2.09 -19.69
CA GLY A 99 12.06 -2.71 -20.74
C GLY A 99 11.44 -4.06 -20.34
N GLU A 100 11.59 -4.43 -19.08
CA GLU A 100 10.94 -5.59 -18.47
C GLU A 100 9.46 -5.35 -18.17
N ILE A 101 8.71 -6.44 -18.00
CA ILE A 101 7.31 -6.42 -17.57
C ILE A 101 7.17 -7.06 -16.18
N PRO A 102 6.08 -6.81 -15.44
CA PRO A 102 5.89 -7.33 -14.07
C PRO A 102 6.18 -8.81 -13.85
N SER A 103 5.95 -9.66 -14.86
CA SER A 103 6.23 -11.09 -14.79
C SER A 103 7.71 -11.45 -14.91
N THR A 104 8.53 -10.55 -15.47
CA THR A 104 9.96 -10.75 -15.70
C THR A 104 10.84 -9.95 -14.73
N PHE A 105 10.25 -9.08 -13.91
CA PHE A 105 10.97 -8.28 -12.91
C PHE A 105 11.92 -9.13 -12.09
N ASN A 106 13.19 -8.77 -12.17
CA ASN A 106 14.30 -9.54 -11.65
C ASN A 106 14.89 -8.89 -10.38
N ASP A 107 14.77 -7.56 -10.23
CA ASP A 107 15.33 -6.81 -9.10
C ASP A 107 14.31 -5.88 -8.40
N VAL A 108 14.80 -5.01 -7.51
CA VAL A 108 13.98 -4.15 -6.67
C VAL A 108 13.49 -2.90 -7.41
N ASP A 109 14.30 -2.33 -8.29
CA ASP A 109 13.98 -1.08 -8.99
C ASP A 109 13.10 -1.25 -10.21
N ASP A 110 12.93 -2.47 -10.72
CA ASP A 110 11.93 -2.79 -11.73
C ASP A 110 10.49 -2.37 -11.34
N PHE A 111 10.19 -2.32 -10.04
CA PHE A 111 8.85 -1.96 -9.53
C PHE A 111 8.58 -0.45 -9.53
N ILE A 112 9.60 0.38 -9.81
CA ILE A 112 9.45 1.84 -9.79
C ILE A 112 8.36 2.28 -10.76
N GLY A 113 7.45 3.10 -10.27
CA GLY A 113 6.39 3.69 -11.08
C GLY A 113 5.08 3.84 -10.32
N CYS A 114 4.11 4.41 -11.02
CA CYS A 114 2.75 4.53 -10.51
C CYS A 114 1.84 3.48 -11.17
N TRP A 115 1.12 2.74 -10.32
CA TRP A 115 0.30 1.58 -10.65
C TRP A 115 -1.14 1.84 -10.21
N THR A 116 -2.09 1.76 -11.12
CA THR A 116 -3.51 2.01 -10.81
C THR A 116 -4.42 0.91 -11.34
N THR A 117 -5.54 0.69 -10.65
CA THR A 117 -6.63 -0.19 -11.09
C THR A 117 -7.74 0.58 -11.82
N SER A 118 -7.74 1.90 -11.70
CA SER A 118 -8.63 2.78 -12.45
C SER A 118 -8.06 3.01 -13.86
N ALA A 119 -8.75 3.80 -14.68
CA ALA A 119 -8.28 4.13 -16.02
C ALA A 119 -6.85 4.68 -15.99
N VAL A 120 -5.94 4.01 -16.72
CA VAL A 120 -4.55 4.39 -16.88
C VAL A 120 -4.46 5.82 -17.43
N THR A 121 -3.65 6.66 -16.80
CA THR A 121 -3.46 8.07 -17.17
C THR A 121 -1.99 8.33 -17.53
N SER A 122 -1.69 9.50 -18.11
CA SER A 122 -0.32 9.88 -18.40
C SER A 122 0.55 10.05 -17.14
N SER A 123 -0.03 10.30 -15.97
CA SER A 123 0.70 10.37 -14.70
C SER A 123 0.92 9.02 -14.04
N CYS A 124 0.03 8.05 -14.32
CA CYS A 124 0.08 6.69 -13.79
C CYS A 124 -0.17 5.69 -14.93
N PRO A 125 0.89 5.30 -15.67
CA PRO A 125 0.77 4.54 -16.90
C PRO A 125 0.62 3.03 -16.68
N ASN A 126 0.86 2.52 -15.47
CA ASN A 126 0.91 1.09 -15.24
C ASN A 126 -0.37 0.54 -14.61
N ASN A 127 -0.76 -0.68 -15.00
CA ASN A 127 -1.91 -1.36 -14.43
C ASN A 127 -1.49 -2.17 -13.19
N LEU A 128 -2.12 -1.89 -12.04
CA LEU A 128 -1.80 -2.59 -10.78
C LEU A 128 -2.10 -4.10 -10.85
N TYR A 129 -3.06 -4.53 -11.65
CA TYR A 129 -3.40 -5.96 -11.77
C TYR A 129 -2.27 -6.79 -12.35
N ASP A 130 -1.39 -6.19 -13.14
CA ASP A 130 -0.21 -6.86 -13.69
C ASP A 130 0.82 -7.20 -12.58
N LEU A 131 0.87 -6.41 -11.51
CA LEU A 131 1.73 -6.68 -10.34
C LEU A 131 1.17 -7.74 -9.41
N ILE A 132 -0.14 -7.65 -9.12
CA ILE A 132 -0.77 -8.48 -8.07
C ILE A 132 -1.41 -9.76 -8.61
N SER A 133 -1.39 -9.99 -9.92
CA SER A 133 -1.87 -11.21 -10.62
C SER A 133 -3.35 -11.57 -10.42
N ALA A 134 -4.12 -10.73 -9.72
CA ALA A 134 -5.50 -11.03 -9.32
C ALA A 134 -6.56 -10.73 -10.39
N GLY A 135 -6.19 -10.04 -11.47
CA GLY A 135 -7.11 -9.63 -12.55
C GLY A 135 -8.28 -8.76 -12.08
N GLU A 136 -9.31 -8.64 -12.92
CA GLU A 136 -10.54 -7.85 -12.66
C GLU A 136 -11.38 -8.35 -11.46
N GLU A 137 -11.13 -9.58 -10.99
CA GLU A 137 -11.79 -10.15 -9.81
C GLU A 137 -11.15 -9.71 -8.48
N SER A 138 -10.11 -8.87 -8.53
CA SER A 138 -9.43 -8.42 -7.32
C SER A 138 -10.33 -7.52 -6.46
N ALA A 139 -10.11 -7.53 -5.15
CA ALA A 139 -10.81 -6.67 -4.21
C ALA A 139 -10.28 -5.22 -4.16
N TYR A 140 -9.31 -4.86 -5.01
CA TYR A 140 -8.51 -3.62 -4.96
C TYR A 140 -8.92 -2.57 -6.00
N HIS A 141 -10.22 -2.45 -6.27
CA HIS A 141 -10.74 -1.42 -7.18
C HIS A 141 -10.50 0.00 -6.65
N ASN A 142 -10.06 0.91 -7.52
CA ASN A 142 -9.73 2.31 -7.21
C ASN A 142 -8.56 2.46 -6.23
N PHE A 143 -7.63 1.51 -6.27
CA PHE A 143 -6.33 1.62 -5.61
C PHE A 143 -5.30 2.15 -6.60
N GLU A 144 -4.48 3.07 -6.11
CA GLU A 144 -3.27 3.58 -6.74
C GLU A 144 -2.09 3.30 -5.81
N VAL A 145 -1.00 2.80 -6.38
CA VAL A 145 0.24 2.52 -5.68
C VAL A 145 1.36 3.24 -6.40
N ASN A 146 2.06 4.12 -5.70
CA ASN A 146 3.28 4.75 -6.20
C ASN A 146 4.48 4.13 -5.50
N ILE A 147 5.39 3.58 -6.29
CA ILE A 147 6.59 2.90 -5.80
C ILE A 147 7.80 3.73 -6.24
N ALA A 148 8.59 4.13 -5.26
CA ALA A 148 9.84 4.83 -5.48
C ALA A 148 10.98 4.06 -4.82
N VAL A 149 12.06 3.87 -5.55
CA VAL A 149 13.30 3.26 -5.03
C VAL A 149 14.43 4.24 -5.26
N ASN A 150 15.20 4.52 -4.21
CA ASN A 150 16.35 5.42 -4.27
C ASN A 150 17.50 4.86 -3.44
N TYR A 151 18.74 5.19 -3.81
CA TYR A 151 19.88 4.89 -2.94
C TYR A 151 19.83 5.75 -1.68
N PHE A 152 19.71 5.09 -0.52
CA PHE A 152 19.87 5.73 0.79
C PHE A 152 21.35 5.85 1.17
N VAL A 153 22.13 4.82 0.86
CA VAL A 153 23.60 4.82 0.95
C VAL A 153 24.15 4.23 -0.33
N ASN A 154 25.13 4.91 -0.93
CA ASN A 154 25.81 4.47 -2.14
C ASN A 154 27.32 4.60 -1.96
N THR A 155 27.91 3.65 -1.23
CA THR A 155 29.36 3.56 -1.03
C THR A 155 29.83 2.14 -1.37
N PRO A 156 31.08 1.92 -1.81
CA PRO A 156 31.57 0.60 -2.21
C PRO A 156 31.42 -0.48 -1.12
N ASP A 157 31.55 -0.10 0.14
CA ASP A 157 31.44 -1.01 1.29
C ASP A 157 30.00 -1.20 1.79
N LYS A 158 29.11 -0.26 1.48
CA LYS A 158 27.72 -0.23 1.97
C LYS A 158 26.80 0.39 0.92
N MET A 159 25.92 -0.44 0.36
CA MET A 159 24.86 0.02 -0.53
C MET A 159 23.50 -0.39 0.02
N LEU A 160 22.59 0.58 0.08
CA LEU A 160 21.24 0.42 0.60
C LEU A 160 20.28 1.17 -0.33
N LYS A 161 19.32 0.46 -0.91
CA LYS A 161 18.17 1.03 -1.61
C LYS A 161 17.03 1.19 -0.60
N GLN A 162 16.46 2.39 -0.50
CA GLN A 162 15.22 2.66 0.23
C GLN A 162 14.05 2.49 -0.74
N ILE A 163 13.07 1.70 -0.35
CA ILE A 163 11.84 1.46 -1.08
C ILE A 163 10.73 2.19 -0.33
N THR A 164 10.06 3.12 -1.01
CA THR A 164 8.88 3.83 -0.51
C THR A 164 7.66 3.42 -1.32
N LEU A 165 6.66 2.86 -0.65
CA LEU A 165 5.35 2.57 -1.23
C LEU A 165 4.32 3.54 -0.66
N GLU A 166 3.69 4.31 -1.53
CA GLU A 166 2.52 5.14 -1.20
C GLU A 166 1.27 4.49 -1.80
N ILE A 167 0.28 4.17 -0.97
CA ILE A 167 -0.97 3.53 -1.40
C ILE A 167 -2.14 4.47 -1.14
N LYS A 168 -2.87 4.81 -2.20
CA LYS A 168 -4.10 5.60 -2.14
C LYS A 168 -5.29 4.72 -2.48
N ALA A 169 -6.29 4.72 -1.61
CA ALA A 169 -7.53 3.96 -1.78
C ALA A 169 -8.72 4.92 -1.89
N GLY A 170 -9.09 5.30 -3.12
CA GLY A 170 -10.15 6.27 -3.37
C GLY A 170 -9.90 7.63 -2.71
N GLN A 171 -10.82 8.07 -1.83
CA GLN A 171 -10.71 9.36 -1.11
C GLN A 171 -10.04 9.26 0.27
N GLN A 172 -9.51 8.09 0.62
CA GLN A 172 -8.84 7.90 1.92
C GLN A 172 -7.44 8.55 1.92
N PRO A 173 -6.93 8.94 3.11
CA PRO A 173 -5.53 9.33 3.25
C PRO A 173 -4.58 8.25 2.72
N ALA A 174 -3.49 8.67 2.09
CA ALA A 174 -2.47 7.76 1.60
C ALA A 174 -1.78 7.04 2.78
N LEU A 175 -1.50 5.75 2.60
CA LEU A 175 -0.66 4.97 3.51
C LEU A 175 0.74 4.86 2.94
N GLU A 176 1.74 5.13 3.76
CA GLU A 176 3.15 5.05 3.37
C GLU A 176 3.85 3.88 4.07
N PHE A 177 4.60 3.10 3.29
CA PHE A 177 5.46 2.02 3.77
C PHE A 177 6.89 2.27 3.31
N ILE A 178 7.84 2.13 4.22
CA ILE A 178 9.27 2.30 3.93
C ILE A 178 10.01 1.04 4.33
N ALA A 179 10.85 0.53 3.42
CA ALA A 179 11.78 -0.55 3.70
C ALA A 179 13.14 -0.29 3.09
N TYR A 180 14.12 -1.10 3.48
CA TYR A 180 15.48 -1.02 2.98
C TYR A 180 15.94 -2.38 2.47
N ARG A 181 16.56 -2.38 1.29
CA ARG A 181 17.26 -3.53 0.71
C ARG A 181 18.75 -3.22 0.70
N GLY A 182 19.55 -4.08 1.32
CA GLY A 182 21.00 -4.00 1.27
C GLY A 182 21.58 -4.82 0.13
N ASN A 183 22.72 -4.37 -0.40
CA ASN A 183 23.58 -5.16 -1.28
C ASN A 183 24.57 -5.95 -0.42
N TYR A 184 24.29 -7.23 -0.16
CA TYR A 184 25.06 -8.11 0.71
C TYR A 184 25.36 -9.45 0.06
#